data_AF-A0AAX6MQ30-F1
#
_entry.id   AF-A0AAX6MQ30-F1
#
_cell.length_a   1.000
_cell.length_b   1.000
_cell.length_c   1.000
_cell.angle_alpha   90.00
_cell.angle_beta   90.00
_cell.angle_gamma   90.00
#
_symmetry.space_group_name_H-M   'P 1'
#
loop_
_entity.id
_entity.type
_entity.pdbx_description
1 polymer ?
#
loop_
_entity_poly.entity_id
_entity_poly.type
_entity_poly.pdbx_seq_one_letter_code
_entity_poly.pdbx_strand_id
1 'polypeptide(L)'
;MRKVMLLMSTYVLGAYAVTYGPVDYFSAFTDPKDRIDPEAREVLRNANRNPTLTRSLPYKPFQGSWSYLPEDSVLRNAQWTWRINVSDVVAPSAESQQSSSTSGPITDPHVASTTYDFTWSTEGNMSTALGGAPGPLCFVQLGDWVDLPVNVTNLYTEDSAQSTSCVPVLGEACVNAILAAEKSLNSEYCFNPQRKLWSELPECQSSFGYSQKASHHFDLFSSGLSLYDNRTTNSTSDDLFWESGQAFYRNVSEPLNGSNSQTFLQNSNRLHVLLLSTTLPDPTNPTYKLSERDLLCMRVNATKLPEVDLNDDGYSLTSEVLLEKENESAGSIVSFEMESTVWISLLAIISVFLVVA
;
A
#
# COMPACT_ATOMS: atom_id res chain seq x y z
N MET A 1 -33.11 -43.59 18.25
CA MET A 1 -31.66 -43.62 18.55
C MET A 1 -31.00 -44.29 17.35
N ARG A 2 -30.02 -43.74 16.64
CA ARG A 2 -28.95 -42.79 16.97
C ARG A 2 -28.97 -41.56 16.05
N LYS A 3 -28.63 -40.37 16.58
CA LYS A 3 -28.30 -39.19 15.76
C LYS A 3 -26.81 -39.25 15.47
N VAL A 4 -26.44 -39.36 14.21
CA VAL A 4 -25.05 -39.22 13.77
C VAL A 4 -24.77 -37.72 13.67
N MET A 5 -23.84 -37.22 14.48
CA MET A 5 -23.36 -35.85 14.38
C MET A 5 -21.99 -35.89 13.72
N LEU A 6 -21.91 -35.44 12.46
CA LEU A 6 -20.63 -35.23 11.78
C LEU A 6 -20.03 -33.91 12.28
N LEU A 7 -18.88 -33.97 12.95
CA LEU A 7 -18.04 -32.80 13.18
C LEU A 7 -16.96 -32.78 12.08
N MET A 8 -17.02 -31.82 11.18
CA MET A 8 -15.96 -31.54 10.21
C MET A 8 -15.13 -30.38 10.76
N SER A 9 -13.86 -30.62 11.10
CA SER A 9 -12.89 -29.56 11.41
C SER A 9 -11.84 -29.51 10.30
N THR A 10 -11.81 -28.44 9.52
CA THR A 10 -10.75 -28.17 8.54
C THR A 10 -9.62 -27.40 9.22
N TYR A 11 -8.44 -28.01 9.30
CA TYR A 11 -7.21 -27.30 9.65
C TYR A 11 -6.42 -27.04 8.36
N VAL A 12 -6.24 -25.77 8.01
CA VAL A 12 -5.37 -25.34 6.92
C VAL A 12 -4.01 -25.03 7.51
N LEU A 13 -3.02 -25.87 7.25
CA LEU A 13 -1.61 -25.60 7.56
C LEU A 13 -0.80 -25.81 6.28
N GLY A 14 -0.45 -24.71 5.62
CA GLY A 14 0.45 -24.68 4.48
C GLY A 14 1.05 -23.29 4.37
N ALA A 15 2.18 -23.06 5.05
CA ALA A 15 3.02 -21.89 4.82
C ALA A 15 3.92 -22.20 3.62
N TYR A 16 3.57 -21.67 2.45
CA TYR A 16 4.49 -21.65 1.31
C TYR A 16 5.12 -20.26 1.26
N ALA A 17 6.44 -20.20 1.35
CA ALA A 17 7.19 -18.99 1.02
C ALA A 17 7.21 -18.83 -0.51
N VAL A 18 6.88 -17.65 -1.01
CA VAL A 18 7.16 -17.24 -2.40
C VAL A 18 8.60 -16.72 -2.47
N THR A 19 9.29 -16.94 -3.60
CA THR A 19 10.68 -16.48 -3.71
C THR A 19 10.75 -14.96 -3.65
N TYR A 20 10.04 -14.22 -4.51
CA TYR A 20 10.06 -12.74 -4.49
C TYR A 20 8.67 -12.07 -4.38
N GLY A 21 7.58 -12.71 -4.84
CA GLY A 21 6.22 -12.11 -4.85
C GLY A 21 5.19 -12.95 -5.64
N PRO A 22 3.96 -12.44 -5.89
CA PRO A 22 3.47 -11.12 -5.52
C PRO A 22 3.13 -11.03 -4.02
N VAL A 23 3.54 -9.94 -3.38
CA VAL A 23 3.19 -9.64 -1.99
C VAL A 23 2.80 -8.19 -1.82
N ASP A 24 1.66 -7.96 -1.17
CA ASP A 24 1.26 -6.66 -0.65
C ASP A 24 1.00 -6.82 0.85
N TYR A 25 1.71 -6.06 1.69
CA TYR A 25 1.48 -6.07 3.13
C TYR A 25 1.95 -4.80 3.83
N PHE A 26 1.28 -4.54 4.96
CA PHE A 26 1.72 -3.59 5.97
C PHE A 26 2.56 -4.31 7.02
N SER A 27 3.75 -3.78 7.32
CA SER A 27 4.75 -4.43 8.17
C SER A 27 4.35 -4.57 9.64
N ALA A 28 3.19 -4.03 10.04
CA ALA A 28 2.64 -4.13 11.38
C ALA A 28 2.19 -5.55 11.79
N PHE A 29 2.01 -6.46 10.83
CA PHE A 29 1.27 -7.72 11.08
C PHE A 29 2.07 -9.00 10.92
N THR A 30 3.18 -9.00 10.19
CA THR A 30 4.07 -10.15 10.02
C THR A 30 5.39 -9.67 9.42
N ASP A 31 6.52 -10.09 9.98
CA ASP A 31 7.79 -9.99 9.28
C ASP A 31 7.65 -10.83 7.98
N PRO A 32 8.11 -10.34 6.81
CA PRO A 32 8.18 -11.15 5.58
C PRO A 32 8.94 -12.48 5.75
N LYS A 33 9.59 -12.71 6.90
CA LYS A 33 10.16 -14.00 7.36
C LYS A 33 9.34 -15.24 6.99
N ASP A 34 8.02 -15.18 6.97
CA ASP A 34 7.18 -16.36 6.70
C ASP A 34 6.68 -16.46 5.24
N ARG A 35 6.79 -15.40 4.44
CA ARG A 35 6.22 -15.34 3.08
C ARG A 35 7.24 -15.20 1.97
N ILE A 36 8.42 -14.63 2.24
CA ILE A 36 9.46 -14.41 1.23
C ILE A 36 10.66 -15.31 1.56
N ASP A 37 11.33 -15.89 0.56
CA ASP A 37 12.56 -16.65 0.77
C ASP A 37 13.65 -15.79 1.47
N PRO A 38 14.42 -16.33 2.44
CA PRO A 38 15.54 -15.60 3.05
C PRO A 38 16.51 -14.93 2.07
N GLU A 39 16.81 -15.56 0.93
CA GLU A 39 17.71 -15.00 -0.09
C GLU A 39 17.13 -13.72 -0.70
N ALA A 40 15.87 -13.78 -1.13
CA ALA A 40 15.16 -12.65 -1.68
C ALA A 40 14.94 -11.51 -0.68
N ARG A 41 14.79 -11.82 0.61
CA ARG A 41 14.67 -10.80 1.67
C ARG A 41 15.86 -9.87 1.71
N GLU A 42 17.08 -10.39 1.59
CA GLU A 42 18.27 -9.53 1.67
C GLU A 42 18.39 -8.65 0.43
N VAL A 43 18.07 -9.20 -0.75
CA VAL A 43 18.01 -8.43 -2.00
C VAL A 43 16.97 -7.29 -1.89
N LEU A 44 15.76 -7.57 -1.41
CA LEU A 44 14.71 -6.57 -1.22
C LEU A 44 15.04 -5.55 -0.11
N ARG A 45 15.75 -5.96 0.95
CA ARG A 45 16.26 -5.03 1.97
C ARG A 45 17.33 -4.11 1.41
N ASN A 46 18.21 -4.62 0.55
CA ASN A 46 19.22 -3.81 -0.11
C ASN A 46 18.58 -2.82 -1.10
N ALA A 47 17.59 -3.27 -1.88
CA ALA A 47 16.81 -2.41 -2.77
C ALA A 47 16.12 -1.27 -2.02
N ASN A 48 15.57 -1.54 -0.83
CA ASN A 48 15.01 -0.48 0.02
C ASN A 48 16.03 0.56 0.48
N ARG A 49 17.28 0.15 0.73
CA ARG A 49 18.36 1.05 1.13
C ARG A 49 18.90 1.85 -0.04
N ASN A 50 18.85 1.28 -1.25
CA ASN A 50 19.39 1.85 -2.48
C ASN A 50 18.34 1.75 -3.60
N PRO A 51 17.23 2.52 -3.51
CA PRO A 51 16.16 2.38 -4.48
C PRO A 51 16.52 3.01 -5.82
N THR A 52 15.97 2.44 -6.90
CA THR A 52 16.17 2.97 -8.26
C THR A 52 15.62 4.38 -8.40
N LEU A 53 14.42 4.62 -7.85
CA LEU A 53 13.79 5.93 -7.78
C LEU A 53 13.24 6.18 -6.38
N THR A 54 13.38 7.42 -5.91
CA THR A 54 12.85 7.85 -4.62
C THR A 54 12.26 9.25 -4.74
N ARG A 55 11.16 9.48 -4.02
CA ARG A 55 10.62 10.81 -3.78
C ARG A 55 10.32 10.94 -2.29
N SER A 56 10.70 12.06 -1.72
CA SER A 56 10.55 12.35 -0.29
C SER A 56 9.99 13.75 -0.12
N LEU A 57 8.95 13.91 0.70
CA LEU A 57 8.31 15.19 0.95
C LEU A 57 8.16 15.47 2.45
N PRO A 58 8.48 16.69 2.90
CA PRO A 58 8.20 17.10 4.26
C PRO A 58 6.69 17.17 4.48
N TYR A 59 6.26 16.80 5.68
CA TYR A 59 4.86 16.80 6.09
C TYR A 59 4.73 17.02 7.60
N LYS A 60 3.64 17.67 8.00
CA LYS A 60 3.33 17.97 9.41
C LYS A 60 2.17 17.09 9.86
N PRO A 61 2.43 16.07 10.71
CA PRO A 61 1.41 15.11 11.08
C PRO A 61 0.29 15.74 11.91
N PHE A 62 -0.94 15.44 11.51
CA PHE A 62 -2.19 15.78 12.19
C PHE A 62 -2.33 17.27 12.48
N GLN A 63 -1.90 18.13 11.55
CA GLN A 63 -1.90 19.59 11.74
C GLN A 63 -3.27 20.16 12.10
N GLY A 64 -4.34 19.61 11.52
CA GLY A 64 -5.71 19.98 11.86
C GLY A 64 -6.09 19.71 13.32
N SER A 65 -5.42 18.74 13.95
CA SER A 65 -5.61 18.38 15.36
C SER A 65 -4.86 19.29 16.33
N TRP A 66 -3.90 20.09 15.86
CA TRP A 66 -3.00 20.84 16.74
C TRP A 66 -3.74 21.80 17.65
N SER A 67 -4.88 22.34 17.22
CA SER A 67 -5.68 23.30 17.99
C SER A 67 -6.07 22.81 19.39
N TYR A 68 -6.29 21.50 19.57
CA TYR A 68 -6.71 20.92 20.85
C TYR A 68 -5.60 20.16 21.59
N LEU A 69 -4.41 20.00 21.00
CA LEU A 69 -3.27 19.39 21.69
C LEU A 69 -2.63 20.36 22.68
N PRO A 70 -1.97 19.91 23.76
CA PRO A 70 -1.15 20.78 24.61
C PRO A 70 -0.10 21.56 23.83
N GLU A 71 0.29 22.75 24.29
CA GLU A 71 1.32 23.59 23.63
C GLU A 71 2.69 22.90 23.55
N ASP A 72 3.02 22.10 24.56
CA ASP A 72 4.23 21.29 24.67
C ASP A 72 4.14 19.93 23.97
N SER A 73 3.05 19.66 23.26
CA SER A 73 2.88 18.42 22.50
C SER A 73 3.97 18.27 21.43
N VAL A 74 4.61 17.10 21.40
CA VAL A 74 5.61 16.72 20.40
C VAL A 74 5.08 16.89 18.96
N LEU A 75 3.79 16.64 18.75
CA LEU A 75 3.14 16.75 17.43
C LEU A 75 3.02 18.17 16.90
N ARG A 76 2.87 19.19 17.76
CA ARG A 76 2.74 20.60 17.32
C ARG A 76 4.00 21.13 16.63
N ASN A 77 5.15 20.53 16.92
CA ASN A 77 6.44 20.88 16.32
C ASN A 77 7.00 19.73 15.47
N ALA A 78 6.21 18.67 15.25
CA ALA A 78 6.66 17.53 14.48
C ALA A 78 6.78 17.89 13.01
N GLN A 79 7.93 17.52 12.44
CA GLN A 79 8.20 17.55 11.02
C GLN A 79 8.58 16.12 10.63
N TRP A 80 7.72 15.48 9.85
CA TRP A 80 7.98 14.18 9.27
C TRP A 80 8.37 14.34 7.81
N THR A 81 8.99 13.32 7.25
CA THR A 81 9.18 13.18 5.80
C THR A 81 8.55 11.89 5.37
N TRP A 82 7.56 11.97 4.48
CA TRP A 82 7.01 10.80 3.81
C TRP A 82 7.88 10.48 2.61
N ARG A 83 8.33 9.23 2.49
CA ARG A 83 9.15 8.76 1.39
C ARG A 83 8.50 7.56 0.71
N ILE A 84 8.55 7.57 -0.61
CA ILE A 84 8.21 6.43 -1.46
C ILE A 84 9.47 6.05 -2.25
N ASN A 85 9.81 4.78 -2.17
CA ASN A 85 10.91 4.19 -2.90
C ASN A 85 10.35 3.17 -3.90
N VAL A 86 10.79 3.24 -5.15
CA VAL A 86 10.44 2.29 -6.20
C VAL A 86 11.73 1.73 -6.76
N SER A 87 11.86 0.42 -6.72
CA SER A 87 13.08 -0.28 -7.16
C SER A 87 12.73 -1.29 -8.23
N ASP A 88 13.61 -1.37 -9.23
CA ASP A 88 13.69 -2.49 -10.15
C ASP A 88 14.84 -3.39 -9.68
N VAL A 89 14.52 -4.63 -9.35
CA VAL A 89 15.38 -5.52 -8.57
C VAL A 89 15.63 -6.80 -9.34
N VAL A 90 16.89 -7.04 -9.70
CA VAL A 90 17.33 -8.32 -10.28
C VAL A 90 17.04 -9.45 -9.29
N ALA A 91 16.37 -10.50 -9.75
CA ALA A 91 15.84 -11.59 -8.96
C ALA A 91 16.28 -12.96 -9.53
N PRO A 92 17.59 -13.25 -9.63
CA PRO A 92 18.11 -14.39 -10.40
C PRO A 92 17.59 -15.75 -9.92
N SER A 93 17.26 -15.90 -8.62
CA SER A 93 16.68 -17.14 -8.11
C SER A 93 15.20 -17.36 -8.49
N ALA A 94 14.59 -16.43 -9.24
CA ALA A 94 13.27 -16.58 -9.83
C ALA A 94 13.27 -17.15 -11.27
N GLU A 95 14.43 -17.49 -11.85
CA GLU A 95 14.53 -18.07 -13.21
C GLU A 95 13.71 -19.36 -13.39
N SER A 96 13.57 -20.15 -12.31
CA SER A 96 12.78 -21.39 -12.32
C SER A 96 11.28 -21.16 -12.07
N GLN A 97 10.86 -19.93 -11.75
CA GLN A 97 9.45 -19.60 -11.58
C GLN A 97 8.84 -19.37 -12.97
N GLN A 98 7.78 -20.11 -13.26
CA GLN A 98 7.02 -19.90 -14.48
C GLN A 98 6.21 -18.61 -14.30
N SER A 99 6.31 -17.68 -15.26
CA SER A 99 5.43 -16.50 -15.26
C SER A 99 3.98 -16.98 -15.23
N SER A 100 3.14 -16.29 -14.46
CA SER A 100 1.69 -16.48 -14.50
C SER A 100 1.11 -16.14 -15.89
N SER A 101 1.85 -15.34 -16.67
CA SER A 101 1.58 -15.04 -18.07
C SER A 101 2.10 -16.14 -19.00
N THR A 102 1.39 -16.37 -20.08
CA THR A 102 1.65 -17.43 -21.09
C THR A 102 2.97 -17.29 -21.89
N SER A 103 3.93 -16.49 -21.41
CA SER A 103 5.07 -15.92 -22.13
C SER A 103 6.38 -16.73 -22.07
N GLY A 104 6.33 -18.03 -21.78
CA GLY A 104 7.52 -18.88 -21.74
C GLY A 104 8.39 -18.69 -20.48
N PRO A 105 9.64 -19.21 -20.47
CA PRO A 105 10.53 -19.07 -19.31
C PRO A 105 10.97 -17.62 -19.11
N ILE A 106 11.07 -17.18 -17.85
CA ILE A 106 11.54 -15.85 -17.49
C ILE A 106 13.05 -15.77 -17.73
N THR A 107 13.49 -14.88 -18.61
CA THR A 107 14.91 -14.57 -18.83
C THR A 107 15.30 -13.35 -18.04
N ASP A 108 16.45 -13.41 -17.35
CA ASP A 108 16.96 -12.31 -16.52
C ASP A 108 15.87 -11.75 -15.60
N PRO A 109 15.34 -12.56 -14.65
CA PRO A 109 14.17 -12.19 -13.86
C PRO A 109 14.38 -10.94 -13.01
N HIS A 110 13.38 -10.06 -13.00
CA HIS A 110 13.33 -8.84 -12.21
C HIS A 110 12.03 -8.74 -11.41
N VAL A 111 12.03 -8.01 -10.29
CA VAL A 111 10.82 -7.64 -9.56
C VAL A 111 10.75 -6.14 -9.33
N ALA A 112 9.55 -5.57 -9.41
CA ALA A 112 9.29 -4.20 -8.99
C ALA A 112 8.94 -4.17 -7.50
N SER A 113 9.66 -3.38 -6.70
CA SER A 113 9.41 -3.22 -5.27
C SER A 113 9.10 -1.76 -4.94
N THR A 114 7.92 -1.52 -4.37
CA THR A 114 7.48 -0.21 -3.87
C THR A 114 7.39 -0.24 -2.35
N THR A 115 7.97 0.75 -1.67
CA THR A 115 7.87 0.86 -0.21
C THR A 115 7.57 2.26 0.24
N TYR A 116 6.76 2.39 1.30
CA TYR A 116 6.51 3.67 1.96
C TYR A 116 7.15 3.67 3.35
N ASP A 117 7.78 4.78 3.69
CA ASP A 117 8.32 5.02 5.02
C ASP A 117 8.06 6.47 5.47
N PHE A 118 8.08 6.67 6.78
CA PHE A 118 8.17 7.99 7.38
C PHE A 118 9.47 8.10 8.13
N THR A 119 10.13 9.25 8.01
CA THR A 119 11.24 9.64 8.89
C THR A 119 10.83 10.85 9.71
N TRP A 120 11.30 10.90 10.94
CA TRP A 120 11.11 12.01 11.87
C TRP A 120 12.40 12.25 12.67
N SER A 121 12.55 13.46 13.18
CA SER A 121 13.78 13.91 13.85
C SER A 121 13.87 13.53 15.32
N THR A 122 12.75 13.22 15.98
CA THR A 122 12.76 12.81 17.38
C THR A 122 13.33 11.40 17.52
N GLU A 123 14.24 11.21 18.46
CA GLU A 123 14.70 9.87 18.83
C GLU A 123 13.51 9.02 19.33
N GLY A 124 13.61 7.70 19.12
CA GLY A 124 12.59 6.75 19.54
C GLY A 124 11.74 6.22 18.38
N ASN A 125 10.68 5.50 18.76
CA ASN A 125 9.79 4.79 17.83
C ASN A 125 8.57 5.64 17.46
N MET A 126 7.69 5.07 16.62
CA MET A 126 6.45 5.71 16.20
C MET A 126 5.54 6.15 17.36
N SER A 127 5.46 5.38 18.46
CA SER A 127 4.65 5.76 19.63
C SER A 127 5.16 7.06 20.26
N THR A 128 6.48 7.18 20.39
CA THR A 128 7.13 8.40 20.88
C THR A 128 6.93 9.58 19.93
N ALA A 129 7.06 9.35 18.62
CA ALA A 129 6.84 10.37 17.58
C ALA A 129 5.40 10.91 17.58
N LEU A 130 4.44 10.11 18.05
CA LEU A 130 3.03 10.46 18.21
C LEU A 130 2.67 10.98 19.61
N GLY A 131 3.66 11.20 20.48
CA GLY A 131 3.45 11.70 21.83
C GLY A 131 2.76 10.71 22.77
N GLY A 132 3.00 9.40 22.59
CA GLY A 132 2.39 8.35 23.40
C GLY A 132 0.92 8.09 23.04
N ALA A 133 0.57 8.24 21.76
CA ALA A 133 -0.77 7.98 21.27
C ALA A 133 -1.22 6.53 21.62
N PRO A 134 -2.40 6.35 22.25
CA PRO A 134 -2.85 5.06 22.77
C PRO A 134 -3.61 4.20 21.75
N GLY A 135 -4.13 4.82 20.69
CA GLY A 135 -4.85 4.12 19.62
C GLY A 135 -3.89 3.64 18.54
N PRO A 136 -4.28 2.70 17.68
CA PRO A 136 -3.47 2.36 16.53
C PRO A 136 -3.29 3.55 15.58
N LEU A 137 -2.18 3.55 14.85
CA LEU A 137 -2.01 4.39 13.68
C LEU A 137 -2.61 3.66 12.48
N CYS A 138 -3.69 4.22 11.94
CA CYS A 138 -4.40 3.67 10.81
C CYS A 138 -3.86 4.26 9.51
N PHE A 139 -3.69 3.39 8.53
CA PHE A 139 -3.36 3.73 7.16
C PHE A 139 -4.47 3.26 6.24
N VAL A 140 -4.79 4.10 5.27
CA VAL A 140 -5.41 3.62 4.06
C VAL A 140 -4.61 4.09 2.87
N GLN A 141 -4.20 3.16 2.02
CA GLN A 141 -3.61 3.52 0.74
C GLN A 141 -4.58 3.29 -0.42
N LEU A 142 -4.31 4.00 -1.52
CA LEU A 142 -4.81 3.63 -2.83
C LEU A 142 -4.12 2.34 -3.31
N GLY A 143 -4.93 1.32 -3.63
CA GLY A 143 -4.46 0.04 -4.17
C GLY A 143 -3.59 0.23 -5.41
N ASP A 144 -2.61 -0.65 -5.60
CA ASP A 144 -1.65 -0.60 -6.70
C ASP A 144 -2.24 -0.93 -8.07
N TRP A 145 -3.31 -1.73 -8.10
CA TRP A 145 -4.09 -1.97 -9.31
C TRP A 145 -4.93 -0.76 -9.77
N VAL A 146 -5.02 0.29 -8.95
CA VAL A 146 -5.75 1.49 -9.35
C VAL A 146 -4.91 2.29 -10.33
N ASP A 147 -5.33 2.24 -11.58
CA ASP A 147 -4.81 3.11 -12.62
C ASP A 147 -5.68 4.37 -12.77
N LEU A 148 -5.06 5.54 -12.63
CA LEU A 148 -5.73 6.83 -12.78
C LEU A 148 -5.45 7.40 -14.18
N PRO A 149 -6.42 8.12 -14.76
CA PRO A 149 -6.23 8.81 -16.02
C PRO A 149 -5.02 9.74 -16.02
N VAL A 150 -4.32 9.79 -17.14
CA VAL A 150 -3.12 10.61 -17.36
C VAL A 150 -3.42 12.09 -17.15
N ASN A 151 -4.59 12.58 -17.55
CA ASN A 151 -4.99 13.96 -17.32
C ASN A 151 -5.12 14.32 -15.83
N VAL A 152 -5.40 13.34 -14.96
CA VAL A 152 -5.41 13.50 -13.50
C VAL A 152 -3.99 13.41 -12.96
N THR A 153 -3.23 12.35 -13.30
CA THR A 153 -1.87 12.15 -12.77
C THR A 153 -0.88 13.23 -13.23
N ASN A 154 -1.11 13.85 -14.39
CA ASN A 154 -0.34 14.99 -14.91
C ASN A 154 -0.60 16.31 -14.19
N LEU A 155 -1.67 16.42 -13.38
CA LEU A 155 -1.87 17.59 -12.51
C LEU A 155 -0.83 17.61 -11.38
N TYR A 156 -0.24 16.47 -11.04
CA TYR A 156 0.92 16.42 -10.16
C TYR A 156 2.18 16.83 -10.94
N THR A 157 2.65 18.04 -10.67
CA THR A 157 3.83 18.63 -11.32
C THR A 157 5.03 18.67 -10.37
N GLU A 158 6.23 18.95 -10.87
CA GLU A 158 7.41 19.19 -10.02
C GLU A 158 7.21 20.37 -9.05
N ASP A 159 6.38 21.36 -9.40
CA ASP A 159 6.00 22.45 -8.48
C ASP A 159 5.10 21.94 -7.35
N SER A 160 4.18 21.02 -7.66
CA SER A 160 3.38 20.32 -6.65
C SER A 160 4.22 19.36 -5.80
N ALA A 161 5.38 18.93 -6.30
CA ALA A 161 6.32 18.06 -5.60
C ALA A 161 7.10 18.75 -4.47
N GLN A 162 6.54 19.80 -3.88
CA GLN A 162 7.01 20.42 -2.63
C GLN A 162 6.02 20.21 -1.47
N SER A 163 4.87 19.60 -1.74
CA SER A 163 3.79 19.40 -0.76
C SER A 163 3.16 18.03 -0.92
N THR A 164 2.74 17.44 0.20
CA THR A 164 1.96 16.20 0.21
C THR A 164 0.47 16.44 -0.04
N SER A 165 0.04 17.67 -0.33
CA SER A 165 -1.38 17.98 -0.55
C SER A 165 -1.93 17.26 -1.78
N CYS A 166 -3.09 16.63 -1.63
CA CYS A 166 -3.85 16.07 -2.75
C CYS A 166 -4.68 17.10 -3.53
N VAL A 167 -4.85 18.31 -3.01
CA VAL A 167 -5.74 19.33 -3.60
C VAL A 167 -5.36 19.69 -5.05
N PRO A 168 -4.07 19.86 -5.42
CA PRO A 168 -3.71 20.19 -6.80
C PRO A 168 -4.09 19.12 -7.83
N VAL A 169 -4.23 17.87 -7.38
CA VAL A 169 -4.45 16.71 -8.26
C VAL A 169 -5.91 16.26 -8.25
N LEU A 170 -6.49 16.12 -7.06
CA LEU A 170 -7.86 15.60 -6.89
C LEU A 170 -8.90 16.72 -6.80
N GLY A 171 -8.48 17.96 -6.55
CA GLY A 171 -9.36 19.08 -6.26
C GLY A 171 -9.87 19.09 -4.82
N GLU A 172 -10.15 20.29 -4.31
CA GLU A 172 -10.56 20.51 -2.92
C GLU A 172 -11.86 19.77 -2.56
N ALA A 173 -12.84 19.75 -3.47
CA ALA A 173 -14.12 19.07 -3.25
C ALA A 173 -13.94 17.56 -3.04
N CYS A 174 -13.13 16.89 -3.87
CA CYS A 174 -12.87 15.46 -3.71
C CYS A 174 -12.08 15.16 -2.43
N VAL A 175 -11.04 15.95 -2.13
CA VAL A 175 -10.27 15.81 -0.89
C VAL A 175 -11.17 15.91 0.34
N ASN A 176 -12.04 16.92 0.39
CA ASN A 176 -12.98 17.09 1.49
C ASN A 176 -14.01 15.96 1.58
N ALA A 177 -14.50 15.46 0.44
CA ALA A 177 -15.42 14.33 0.39
C ALA A 177 -14.77 13.04 0.93
N ILE A 178 -13.51 12.76 0.56
CA ILE A 178 -12.73 11.63 1.09
C ILE A 178 -12.57 11.78 2.60
N LEU A 179 -12.07 12.92 3.07
CA LEU A 179 -11.85 13.15 4.50
C LEU A 179 -13.15 13.05 5.31
N ALA A 180 -14.30 13.44 4.73
CA ALA A 180 -15.61 13.32 5.34
C ALA A 180 -16.14 11.88 5.36
N ALA A 181 -16.01 11.14 4.25
CA ALA A 181 -16.46 9.75 4.13
C ALA A 181 -15.69 8.84 5.10
N GLU A 182 -14.42 9.14 5.34
CA GLU A 182 -13.56 8.35 6.20
C GLU A 182 -13.77 8.64 7.69
N LYS A 183 -14.59 9.65 8.07
CA LYS A 183 -14.88 10.03 9.46
C LYS A 183 -15.33 8.88 10.36
N SER A 184 -15.93 7.84 9.78
CA SER A 184 -16.41 6.65 10.48
C SER A 184 -15.40 5.49 10.59
N LEU A 185 -14.14 5.67 10.18
CA LEU A 185 -13.07 4.71 10.51
C LEU A 185 -13.06 4.46 12.02
N ASN A 186 -13.33 3.21 12.41
CA ASN A 186 -13.22 2.79 13.79
C ASN A 186 -11.74 2.82 14.15
N SER A 187 -11.36 3.72 15.06
CA SER A 187 -9.97 3.91 15.43
C SER A 187 -9.39 2.74 16.21
N GLU A 188 -10.18 1.78 16.70
CA GLU A 188 -9.67 0.56 17.33
C GLU A 188 -9.25 -0.50 16.32
N TYR A 189 -9.90 -0.56 15.16
CA TYR A 189 -9.69 -1.62 14.15
C TYR A 189 -9.19 -1.11 12.80
N CYS A 190 -8.99 0.20 12.66
CA CYS A 190 -8.60 0.85 11.41
C CYS A 190 -9.44 0.40 10.22
N PHE A 191 -10.73 0.17 10.46
CA PHE A 191 -11.66 -0.39 9.49
C PHE A 191 -13.01 0.34 9.59
N ASN A 192 -13.64 0.53 8.44
CA ASN A 192 -14.96 1.13 8.33
C ASN A 192 -15.87 0.21 7.49
N PRO A 193 -16.82 -0.51 8.09
CA PRO A 193 -17.72 -1.41 7.36
C PRO A 193 -18.70 -0.67 6.43
N GLN A 194 -18.86 0.64 6.61
CA GLN A 194 -19.76 1.49 5.81
C GLN A 194 -19.00 2.39 4.83
N ARG A 195 -17.74 2.06 4.57
CA ARG A 195 -16.91 2.85 3.68
C ARG A 195 -17.49 2.85 2.27
N LYS A 196 -17.67 4.04 1.72
CA LYS A 196 -17.92 4.22 0.30
C LYS A 196 -16.60 4.19 -0.46
N LEU A 197 -16.62 3.61 -1.64
CA LEU A 197 -15.47 3.68 -2.53
C LEU A 197 -15.24 5.15 -2.89
N TRP A 198 -13.98 5.59 -3.02
CA TRP A 198 -13.73 6.98 -3.41
C TRP A 198 -14.26 7.31 -4.81
N SER A 199 -14.40 6.30 -5.68
CA SER A 199 -15.06 6.39 -6.99
C SER A 199 -16.58 6.62 -6.89
N GLU A 200 -17.22 6.27 -5.77
CA GLU A 200 -18.65 6.48 -5.52
C GLU A 200 -18.94 7.87 -4.92
N LEU A 201 -17.90 8.62 -4.55
CA LEU A 201 -18.05 10.00 -4.09
C LEU A 201 -18.25 10.90 -5.32
N PRO A 202 -19.39 11.61 -5.45
CA PRO A 202 -19.68 12.41 -6.64
C PRO A 202 -18.60 13.44 -6.96
N GLU A 203 -18.00 14.04 -5.93
CA GLU A 203 -16.93 15.04 -6.05
C GLU A 203 -15.63 14.46 -6.61
N CYS A 204 -15.49 13.13 -6.56
CA CYS A 204 -14.28 12.38 -6.93
C CYS A 204 -14.44 11.61 -8.25
N GLN A 205 -15.61 11.67 -8.90
CA GLN A 205 -15.92 10.89 -10.10
C GLN A 205 -14.96 11.21 -11.26
N SER A 206 -14.52 12.46 -11.40
CA SER A 206 -13.55 12.88 -12.43
C SER A 206 -12.12 12.40 -12.16
N SER A 207 -11.82 11.92 -10.97
CA SER A 207 -10.49 11.37 -10.64
C SER A 207 -10.53 9.85 -10.62
N PHE A 208 -11.49 9.27 -9.90
CA PHE A 208 -11.55 7.85 -9.59
C PHE A 208 -12.66 7.09 -10.31
N GLY A 209 -13.63 7.79 -10.90
CA GLY A 209 -14.81 7.17 -11.53
C GLY A 209 -14.55 6.54 -12.91
N TYR A 210 -13.34 6.69 -13.45
CA TYR A 210 -13.01 6.27 -14.82
C TYR A 210 -12.40 4.89 -14.94
N SER A 211 -11.73 4.40 -13.90
CA SER A 211 -11.11 3.09 -13.98
C SER A 211 -12.21 2.02 -14.05
N GLN A 212 -12.50 1.48 -15.25
CA GLN A 212 -13.42 0.34 -15.41
C GLN A 212 -12.88 -0.92 -14.71
N LYS A 213 -11.56 -0.98 -14.46
CA LYS A 213 -10.93 -1.94 -13.55
C LYS A 213 -11.21 -1.63 -12.06
N ALA A 214 -11.53 -0.38 -11.71
CA ALA A 214 -11.95 0.04 -10.37
C ALA A 214 -13.44 -0.16 -10.09
N SER A 215 -14.30 -0.29 -11.11
CA SER A 215 -15.75 -0.39 -10.88
C SER A 215 -16.18 -1.73 -10.27
N HIS A 216 -15.31 -2.75 -10.31
CA HIS A 216 -15.64 -4.04 -9.71
C HIS A 216 -15.15 -4.24 -8.28
N HIS A 217 -14.00 -3.71 -7.85
CA HIS A 217 -13.55 -3.72 -6.45
C HIS A 217 -12.49 -2.63 -6.23
N PHE A 218 -12.90 -1.39 -5.96
CA PHE A 218 -11.96 -0.37 -5.50
C PHE A 218 -11.62 -0.60 -4.01
N ASP A 219 -11.00 -1.73 -3.71
CA ASP A 219 -10.70 -2.10 -2.33
C ASP A 219 -9.50 -1.29 -1.82
N LEU A 220 -9.82 -0.20 -1.14
CA LEU A 220 -8.83 0.60 -0.44
C LEU A 220 -8.35 -0.19 0.78
N PHE A 221 -7.10 -0.63 0.77
CA PHE A 221 -6.52 -1.38 1.87
C PHE A 221 -6.40 -0.53 3.12
N SER A 222 -7.09 -0.96 4.18
CA SER A 222 -6.99 -0.35 5.50
C SER A 222 -6.18 -1.24 6.43
N SER A 223 -5.22 -0.66 7.14
CA SER A 223 -4.36 -1.38 8.08
C SER A 223 -4.14 -0.53 9.34
N GLY A 224 -3.94 -1.20 10.48
CA GLY A 224 -3.73 -0.54 11.76
C GLY A 224 -2.46 -0.98 12.45
N LEU A 225 -1.55 -0.07 12.76
CA LEU A 225 -0.39 -0.37 13.58
C LEU A 225 -0.73 -0.07 15.05
N SER A 226 -0.71 -1.09 15.91
CA SER A 226 -0.82 -0.89 17.34
C SER A 226 0.37 -0.07 17.85
N LEU A 227 0.10 1.04 18.55
CA LEU A 227 1.11 1.94 19.11
C LEU A 227 1.45 1.65 20.58
N TYR A 228 0.96 0.52 21.12
CA TYR A 228 1.08 0.19 22.54
C TYR A 228 2.54 0.06 22.98
N ASP A 229 2.99 1.00 23.81
CA ASP A 229 4.30 1.00 24.47
C ASP A 229 4.17 0.94 26.00
N ASN A 230 4.63 -0.17 26.59
CA ASN A 230 5.40 -0.18 27.85
C ASN A 230 6.00 -1.58 28.11
N ARG A 231 6.50 -2.28 27.08
CA ARG A 231 7.31 -3.48 27.35
C ARG A 231 8.71 -3.00 27.71
N THR A 232 9.01 -3.00 29.01
CA THR A 232 10.38 -3.04 29.51
C THR A 232 11.20 -4.01 28.67
N THR A 233 12.44 -3.63 28.35
CA THR A 233 13.50 -4.26 27.55
C THR A 233 13.75 -5.78 27.68
N ASN A 234 12.90 -6.52 28.38
CA ASN A 234 12.92 -7.98 28.57
C ASN A 234 11.87 -8.75 27.74
N SER A 235 11.13 -8.08 26.84
CA SER A 235 10.28 -8.79 25.88
C SER A 235 11.15 -9.33 24.75
N THR A 236 11.45 -10.63 24.79
CA THR A 236 12.18 -11.38 23.75
C THR A 236 11.41 -11.53 22.43
N SER A 237 10.41 -10.67 22.16
CA SER A 237 9.67 -10.63 20.90
C SER A 237 10.12 -9.40 20.13
N ASP A 238 11.02 -9.59 19.17
CA ASP A 238 11.62 -8.58 18.29
C ASP A 238 10.63 -7.80 17.39
N ASP A 239 9.31 -7.88 17.62
CA ASP A 239 8.37 -7.81 16.50
C ASP A 239 7.52 -6.55 16.30
N LEU A 240 7.56 -5.49 17.13
CA LEU A 240 6.54 -4.42 16.98
C LEU A 240 7.00 -2.97 17.24
N PHE A 241 8.29 -2.65 17.08
CA PHE A 241 8.75 -1.26 17.11
C PHE A 241 8.98 -0.76 15.69
N TRP A 242 8.16 0.19 15.26
CA TRP A 242 8.38 0.87 13.99
C TRP A 242 9.31 2.07 14.19
N GLU A 243 10.49 1.99 13.59
CA GLU A 243 11.54 3.01 13.67
C GLU A 243 11.45 4.04 12.53
N SER A 244 12.05 5.21 12.78
CA SER A 244 12.19 6.27 11.77
C SER A 244 12.91 5.73 10.53
N GLY A 245 12.29 5.86 9.36
CA GLY A 245 12.83 5.41 8.07
C GLY A 245 12.66 3.93 7.76
N GLN A 246 12.07 3.15 8.66
CA GLN A 246 11.66 1.79 8.36
C GLN A 246 10.39 1.80 7.49
N ALA A 247 10.33 0.92 6.49
CA ALA A 247 9.14 0.83 5.63
C ALA A 247 7.96 0.22 6.40
N PHE A 248 6.81 0.90 6.38
CA PHE A 248 5.55 0.38 6.95
C PHE A 248 4.67 -0.31 5.92
N TYR A 249 4.90 -0.01 4.65
CA TYR A 249 4.20 -0.61 3.52
C TYR A 249 5.22 -1.15 2.53
N ARG A 250 4.97 -2.35 2.01
CA ARG A 250 5.74 -2.95 0.94
C ARG A 250 4.82 -3.66 -0.04
N ASN A 251 5.05 -3.38 -1.31
CA ASN A 251 4.47 -4.11 -2.42
C ASN A 251 5.60 -4.60 -3.32
N VAL A 252 5.61 -5.91 -3.61
CA VAL A 252 6.55 -6.53 -4.53
C VAL A 252 5.75 -7.28 -5.58
N SER A 253 6.05 -7.03 -6.85
CA SER A 253 5.43 -7.72 -7.97
C SER A 253 5.79 -9.21 -7.99
N GLU A 254 5.10 -9.97 -8.82
CA GLU A 254 5.65 -11.25 -9.27
C GLU A 254 6.95 -11.03 -10.08
N PRO A 255 7.77 -12.08 -10.26
CA PRO A 255 8.89 -12.01 -11.19
C PRO A 255 8.45 -11.74 -12.62
N LEU A 256 9.13 -10.78 -13.25
CA LEU A 256 8.95 -10.34 -14.62
C LEU A 256 10.22 -10.63 -15.42
N ASN A 257 10.10 -10.67 -16.74
CA ASN A 257 11.27 -10.71 -17.63
C ASN A 257 12.08 -9.42 -17.46
N GLY A 258 13.41 -9.48 -17.49
CA GLY A 258 14.27 -8.30 -17.31
C GLY A 258 14.07 -7.23 -18.38
N SER A 259 13.52 -7.60 -19.54
CA SER A 259 13.11 -6.63 -20.57
C SER A 259 11.77 -5.94 -20.28
N ASN A 260 10.98 -6.41 -19.30
CA ASN A 260 9.69 -5.85 -18.93
C ASN A 260 9.85 -4.93 -17.71
N SER A 261 9.79 -3.63 -17.97
CA SER A 261 9.87 -2.58 -16.95
C SER A 261 8.49 -2.00 -16.60
N GLN A 262 7.41 -2.56 -17.13
CA GLN A 262 6.07 -1.99 -17.07
C GLN A 262 5.62 -1.72 -15.62
N THR A 263 5.73 -2.70 -14.73
CA THR A 263 5.29 -2.54 -13.32
C THR A 263 6.15 -1.54 -12.57
N PHE A 264 7.47 -1.50 -12.83
CA PHE A 264 8.37 -0.50 -12.27
C PHE A 264 7.97 0.92 -12.73
N LEU A 265 7.73 1.09 -14.03
CA LEU A 265 7.32 2.38 -14.60
C LEU A 265 5.93 2.81 -14.13
N GLN A 266 4.98 1.88 -14.01
CA GLN A 266 3.66 2.15 -13.47
C GLN A 266 3.74 2.64 -12.03
N ASN A 267 4.46 1.92 -11.16
CA ASN A 267 4.67 2.33 -9.78
C ASN A 267 5.44 3.65 -9.65
N SER A 268 6.34 3.95 -10.59
CA SER A 268 7.05 5.23 -10.60
C SER A 268 6.15 6.39 -11.03
N ASN A 269 5.18 6.15 -11.91
CA ASN A 269 4.36 7.18 -12.53
C ASN A 269 2.93 7.29 -11.99
N ARG A 270 2.45 6.36 -11.17
CA ARG A 270 1.12 6.47 -10.56
C ARG A 270 1.07 7.55 -9.48
N LEU A 271 -0.13 8.07 -9.23
CA LEU A 271 -0.38 8.85 -8.03
C LEU A 271 -0.50 7.89 -6.84
N HIS A 272 0.39 8.04 -5.86
CA HIS A 272 0.24 7.37 -4.58
C HIS A 272 -0.60 8.24 -3.66
N VAL A 273 -1.63 7.65 -3.06
CA VAL A 273 -2.50 8.33 -2.10
C VAL A 273 -2.48 7.55 -0.79
N LEU A 274 -2.25 8.25 0.31
CA LEU A 274 -2.17 7.68 1.65
C LEU A 274 -2.99 8.53 2.62
N LEU A 275 -3.99 7.93 3.24
CA LEU A 275 -4.76 8.48 4.34
C LEU A 275 -4.19 7.99 5.67
N LEU A 276 -3.99 8.89 6.63
CA LEU A 276 -3.57 8.56 7.99
C LEU A 276 -4.56 9.06 9.01
N SER A 277 -4.72 8.28 10.08
CA SER A 277 -5.45 8.71 11.27
C SER A 277 -4.98 7.96 12.50
N THR A 278 -5.05 8.57 13.68
CA THR A 278 -4.79 7.86 14.94
C THR A 278 -5.65 8.45 16.05
N THR A 279 -5.65 7.83 17.23
CA THR A 279 -6.28 8.43 18.41
C THR A 279 -5.22 9.16 19.22
N LEU A 280 -5.38 10.45 19.41
CA LEU A 280 -4.45 11.32 20.14
C LEU A 280 -4.94 11.60 21.57
N PRO A 281 -4.03 11.94 22.50
CA PRO A 281 -4.40 12.41 23.83
C PRO A 281 -5.32 13.64 23.78
N ASP A 282 -6.43 13.63 24.53
CA ASP A 282 -7.27 14.81 24.74
C ASP A 282 -6.90 15.45 26.09
N PRO A 283 -6.39 16.69 26.12
CA PRO A 283 -6.06 17.33 27.39
C PRO A 283 -7.29 17.81 28.18
N THR A 284 -8.47 17.86 27.54
CA THR A 284 -9.70 18.39 28.13
C THR A 284 -10.57 17.33 28.80
N ASN A 285 -10.29 16.05 28.55
CA ASN A 285 -11.04 14.91 29.09
C ASN A 285 -10.07 13.74 29.26
N PRO A 286 -10.13 12.92 30.32
CA PRO A 286 -9.32 11.69 30.44
C PRO A 286 -9.53 10.64 29.33
N THR A 287 -10.32 10.97 28.30
CA THR A 287 -10.53 10.17 27.10
C THR A 287 -9.54 10.53 26.01
N TYR A 288 -9.55 9.77 24.92
CA TYR A 288 -8.73 10.04 23.75
C TYR A 288 -9.62 10.54 22.61
N LYS A 289 -9.06 11.37 21.73
CA LYS A 289 -9.77 11.97 20.61
C LYS A 289 -9.18 11.52 19.30
N LEU A 290 -10.04 11.17 18.35
CA LEU A 290 -9.62 10.85 16.99
C LEU A 290 -8.96 12.08 16.35
N SER A 291 -7.77 11.88 15.77
CA SER A 291 -7.11 12.92 15.00
C SER A 291 -7.97 13.34 13.81
N GLU A 292 -7.85 14.60 13.41
CA GLU A 292 -8.11 14.95 12.02
C GLU A 292 -7.26 14.07 11.11
N ARG A 293 -7.84 13.68 9.97
CA ARG A 293 -7.21 12.74 9.05
C ARG A 293 -6.35 13.52 8.07
N ASP A 294 -5.22 12.94 7.72
CA ASP A 294 -4.35 13.52 6.71
C ASP A 294 -4.40 12.68 5.45
N LEU A 295 -4.67 13.33 4.32
CA LEU A 295 -4.65 12.72 3.00
C LEU A 295 -3.43 13.24 2.24
N LEU A 296 -2.48 12.33 2.00
CA LEU A 296 -1.20 12.61 1.37
C LEU A 296 -1.18 12.09 -0.06
N CYS A 297 -0.69 12.90 -0.99
CA CYS A 297 -0.49 12.54 -2.39
C CYS A 297 0.95 12.78 -2.81
N MET A 298 1.50 11.82 -3.55
CA MET A 298 2.83 11.95 -4.16
C MET A 298 2.93 11.11 -5.41
N ARG A 299 3.69 11.59 -6.38
CA ARG A 299 4.11 10.81 -7.56
C ARG A 299 5.63 10.75 -7.53
N VAL A 300 6.20 9.55 -7.68
CA VAL A 300 7.66 9.39 -7.57
C VAL A 300 8.35 10.07 -8.75
N ASN A 301 7.87 9.80 -9.97
CA ASN A 301 8.27 10.48 -11.19
C ASN A 301 7.17 11.43 -11.67
N ALA A 302 7.34 12.74 -11.49
CA ALA A 302 6.35 13.75 -11.92
C ALA A 302 6.50 14.17 -13.39
N THR A 303 7.24 13.41 -14.20
CA THR A 303 7.35 13.68 -15.63
C THR A 303 5.98 13.58 -16.29
N LYS A 304 5.60 14.60 -17.05
CA LYS A 304 4.34 14.62 -17.79
C LYS A 304 4.27 13.42 -18.76
N LEU A 305 3.21 12.64 -18.65
CA LEU A 305 2.93 11.54 -19.57
C LEU A 305 2.14 12.06 -20.78
N PRO A 306 2.40 11.53 -21.99
CA PRO A 306 1.57 11.83 -23.16
C PRO A 306 0.15 11.29 -22.95
N GLU A 307 -0.84 11.96 -23.53
CA GLU A 307 -2.23 11.50 -23.56
C GLU A 307 -2.41 10.65 -24.81
N VAL A 308 -2.18 9.35 -24.66
CA VAL A 308 -2.39 8.34 -25.71
C VAL A 308 -3.41 7.34 -25.18
N ASP A 309 -4.55 7.29 -25.85
CA ASP A 309 -5.61 6.32 -25.63
C ASP A 309 -5.48 5.23 -26.71
N LEU A 310 -4.88 4.10 -26.33
CA LEU A 310 -4.58 3.01 -27.26
C LEU A 310 -5.81 2.16 -27.60
N ASN A 311 -6.85 2.20 -26.76
CA ASN A 311 -8.01 1.33 -26.86
C ASN A 311 -9.28 2.08 -27.36
N ASP A 312 -9.19 3.41 -27.52
CA ASP A 312 -10.24 4.34 -27.95
C ASP A 312 -11.47 4.34 -27.01
N ASP A 313 -11.25 4.14 -25.70
CA ASP A 313 -12.28 4.19 -24.67
C ASP A 313 -12.60 5.62 -24.16
N GLY A 314 -11.86 6.60 -24.67
CA GLY A 314 -11.97 8.02 -24.35
C GLY A 314 -11.03 8.46 -23.23
N TYR A 315 -10.18 7.59 -22.70
CA TYR A 315 -9.26 7.88 -21.61
C TYR A 315 -7.86 7.36 -21.90
N SER A 316 -6.85 8.19 -21.63
CA SER A 316 -5.46 7.73 -21.59
C SER A 316 -5.13 7.30 -20.18
N LEU A 317 -4.89 6.01 -19.95
CA LEU A 317 -4.49 5.50 -18.63
C LEU A 317 -2.96 5.47 -18.48
N THR A 318 -2.47 5.51 -17.23
CA THR A 318 -1.02 5.52 -16.98
C THR A 318 -0.38 4.22 -17.47
N SER A 319 -1.06 3.08 -17.33
CA SER A 319 -0.56 1.79 -17.81
C SER A 319 -0.48 1.68 -19.34
N GLU A 320 -1.37 2.32 -20.08
CA GLU A 320 -1.45 2.25 -21.55
C GLU A 320 -0.30 2.99 -22.21
N VAL A 321 -0.04 4.21 -21.74
CA VAL A 321 1.07 5.04 -22.23
C VAL A 321 2.43 4.37 -22.04
N LEU A 322 2.57 3.57 -20.98
CA LEU A 322 3.81 2.85 -20.70
C LEU A 322 3.96 1.61 -21.59
N LEU A 323 2.84 0.97 -21.98
CA LEU A 323 2.84 -0.14 -22.94
C LEU A 323 3.22 0.31 -24.36
N GLU A 324 2.84 1.52 -24.77
CA GLU A 324 3.27 2.08 -26.07
C GLU A 324 4.80 2.24 -26.13
N LYS A 325 5.40 2.83 -25.09
CA LYS A 325 6.86 3.03 -25.03
C LYS A 325 7.65 1.73 -25.05
N GLU A 326 7.14 0.67 -24.43
CA GLU A 326 7.77 -0.65 -24.53
C GLU A 326 7.57 -1.28 -25.91
N ASN A 327 6.38 -1.19 -26.52
CA ASN A 327 6.11 -1.69 -27.87
C ASN A 327 6.91 -0.96 -28.98
N GLU A 328 7.29 0.30 -28.78
CA GLU A 328 8.22 1.02 -29.66
C GLU A 328 9.67 0.49 -29.53
N SER A 329 10.04 -0.06 -28.37
CA SER A 329 11.38 -0.57 -28.08
C SER A 329 11.54 -2.09 -28.30
N ALA A 330 10.44 -2.84 -28.20
CA ALA A 330 10.35 -4.27 -28.42
C ALA A 330 9.16 -4.53 -29.35
N GLY A 331 9.43 -5.00 -30.58
CA GLY A 331 8.40 -5.16 -31.61
C GLY A 331 7.17 -5.94 -31.10
N SER A 332 6.06 -5.20 -30.96
CA SER A 332 4.66 -5.64 -30.92
C SER A 332 4.39 -7.06 -30.43
N ILE A 333 4.04 -7.21 -29.14
CA ILE A 333 3.14 -8.28 -28.70
C ILE A 333 2.06 -7.66 -27.82
N VAL A 334 0.92 -7.36 -28.44
CA VAL A 334 -0.32 -7.11 -27.72
C VAL A 334 -0.80 -8.45 -27.18
N SER A 335 -0.69 -8.67 -25.87
CA SER A 335 -1.46 -9.70 -25.17
C SER A 335 -2.23 -9.04 -24.03
N PHE A 336 -3.52 -8.79 -24.28
CA PHE A 336 -4.51 -8.61 -23.24
C PHE A 336 -4.67 -9.96 -22.53
N GLU A 337 -4.10 -10.12 -21.34
CA GLU A 337 -4.44 -11.24 -20.47
C GLU A 337 -5.60 -10.83 -19.55
N MET A 338 -6.71 -11.55 -19.70
CA MET A 338 -7.83 -11.57 -18.78
C MET A 338 -7.35 -12.00 -17.40
N GLU A 339 -7.92 -11.38 -16.35
CA GLU A 339 -7.73 -11.74 -14.95
C GLU A 339 -7.79 -13.27 -14.76
N SER A 340 -6.62 -13.86 -14.47
CA SER A 340 -6.57 -15.20 -13.91
C SER A 340 -6.85 -15.07 -12.41
N THR A 341 -8.09 -15.36 -12.03
CA THR A 341 -8.41 -15.69 -10.63
C THR A 341 -7.59 -16.92 -10.26
N VAL A 342 -6.47 -16.71 -9.57
CA VAL A 342 -5.64 -17.80 -9.05
C VAL A 342 -6.44 -18.51 -7.96
N TRP A 343 -7.08 -19.62 -8.35
CA TRP A 343 -7.61 -20.59 -7.42
C TRP A 343 -6.44 -21.27 -6.72
N ILE A 344 -6.10 -20.81 -5.52
CA ILE A 344 -5.24 -21.56 -4.60
C ILE A 344 -5.97 -22.86 -4.28
N SER A 345 -5.50 -23.97 -4.87
CA SER A 345 -6.05 -25.29 -4.63
C SER A 345 -5.68 -25.73 -3.21
N LEU A 346 -6.63 -25.61 -2.28
CA LEU A 346 -6.56 -26.13 -0.92
C LEU A 346 -6.64 -27.67 -0.95
N LEU A 347 -5.51 -28.34 -0.65
CA LEU A 347 -5.52 -29.75 -0.28
C LEU A 347 -6.15 -29.91 1.11
N ALA A 348 -7.46 -30.17 1.16
CA ALA A 348 -8.14 -30.53 2.39
C ALA A 348 -7.85 -32.00 2.74
N ILE A 349 -7.08 -32.25 3.81
CA ILE A 349 -7.01 -33.58 4.43
C ILE A 349 -8.27 -33.76 5.29
N ILE A 350 -9.22 -34.57 4.81
CA ILE A 350 -10.44 -34.92 5.55
C ILE A 350 -10.10 -36.08 6.50
N SER A 351 -10.09 -35.83 7.82
CA SER A 351 -10.05 -36.88 8.83
C SER A 351 -11.44 -37.05 9.43
N VAL A 352 -12.10 -38.19 9.18
CA VAL A 352 -13.44 -38.49 9.74
C VAL A 352 -13.26 -39.24 11.06
N PHE A 353 -13.62 -38.60 12.18
CA PHE A 353 -13.77 -39.30 13.46
C PHE A 353 -15.24 -39.70 13.65
N LEU A 354 -15.49 -41.02 13.70
CA LEU A 354 -16.79 -41.58 14.07
C LEU A 354 -16.86 -41.68 15.60
N VAL A 355 -17.51 -40.71 16.25
CA VAL A 355 -17.91 -40.85 17.65
C VAL A 355 -19.30 -41.48 17.68
N VAL A 356 -19.38 -42.76 18.06
CA VAL A 356 -20.65 -43.46 18.27
C VAL A 356 -21.06 -43.26 19.72
N ALA A 357 -22.10 -42.46 19.96
CA ALA A 357 -22.83 -42.40 21.23
C ALA A 357 -24.08 -43.30 21.18
#